data_AF-A0A933G9D2-F1
#
_entry.id   AF-A0A933G9D2-F1
#
_cell.length_a   1.000
_cell.length_b   1.000
_cell.length_c   1.000
_cell.angle_alpha   90.00
_cell.angle_beta   90.00
_cell.angle_gamma   90.00
#
_symmetry.space_group_name_H-M   'P 1'
#
loop_
_entity.id
_entity.type
_entity.pdbx_description
1 polymer ?
#
loop_
_entity_poly.entity_id
_entity_poly.type
_entity_poly.pdbx_seq_one_letter_code
_entity_poly.pdbx_strand_id
1 'polypeptide(L)'
;MNGWLTMAGATAMAVIAASAQAAFNAPATWTRGQAGTTYQEWNVFTSATAPNSPDVGSFNPNGTATVTNATDGFIAGGENIYSPFGPLDIDVAVPDYAAGSSVTTVILQTRTLGAEINMGTMNIGGVTPVDQGELLREALGGPGGYAVETWFKFHLPYSAPSFTVEFAATGPHMSLDRVAVDSITGPTYLPEPNPVPEPVMASLLGLGMVLCGARRRAGTA
;
A
#
# COMPACT_ATOMS: atom_id res chain seq x y z
N MET A 1 38.66 -24.45 46.12
CA MET A 1 38.54 -23.02 45.76
C MET A 1 38.93 -22.87 44.31
N ASN A 2 38.11 -22.11 43.56
CA ASN A 2 38.33 -21.52 42.24
C ASN A 2 38.02 -22.40 41.01
N GLY A 3 36.75 -22.30 40.58
CA GLY A 3 36.28 -22.72 39.27
C GLY A 3 36.66 -21.71 38.17
N TRP A 4 36.76 -22.22 36.95
CA TRP A 4 36.91 -21.44 35.73
C TRP A 4 35.85 -21.90 34.74
N LEU A 5 34.77 -21.14 34.65
CA LEU A 5 33.79 -21.20 33.55
C LEU A 5 34.28 -20.26 32.47
N THR A 6 34.81 -20.79 31.37
CA THR A 6 35.04 -20.02 30.14
C THR A 6 33.70 -19.79 29.45
N MET A 7 33.16 -18.57 29.56
CA MET A 7 32.02 -18.12 28.77
C MET A 7 32.47 -17.89 27.32
N ALA A 8 31.94 -18.71 26.40
CA ALA A 8 32.00 -18.42 24.97
C ALA A 8 30.99 -17.30 24.67
N GLY A 9 31.48 -16.12 24.31
CA GLY A 9 30.65 -15.02 23.82
C GLY A 9 30.09 -15.35 22.45
N ALA A 10 28.78 -15.57 22.36
CA ALA A 10 28.07 -15.65 21.10
C ALA A 10 27.72 -14.22 20.66
N THR A 11 28.46 -13.68 19.70
CA THR A 11 28.12 -12.44 19.02
C THR A 11 26.88 -12.70 18.18
N ALA A 12 25.71 -12.22 18.64
CA ALA A 12 24.51 -12.21 17.84
C ALA A 12 24.70 -11.17 16.70
N MET A 13 24.97 -11.65 15.49
CA MET A 13 24.82 -10.81 14.30
C MET A 13 23.33 -10.52 14.12
N ALA A 14 22.93 -9.27 14.34
CA ALA A 14 21.64 -8.78 13.90
C ALA A 14 21.61 -8.85 12.37
N VAL A 15 20.92 -9.85 11.83
CA VAL A 15 20.55 -9.86 10.42
C VAL A 15 19.55 -8.73 10.26
N ILE A 16 19.99 -7.63 9.65
CA ILE A 16 19.09 -6.60 9.15
C ILE A 16 18.32 -7.27 8.02
N ALA A 17 17.09 -7.69 8.30
CA ALA A 17 16.17 -8.08 7.25
C ALA A 17 15.93 -6.84 6.40
N ALA A 18 16.44 -6.85 5.17
CA ALA A 18 15.98 -5.92 4.15
C ALA A 18 14.47 -6.14 4.02
N SER A 19 13.67 -5.14 4.35
CA SER A 19 12.23 -5.15 4.07
C SER A 19 12.08 -5.28 2.56
N ALA A 20 11.80 -6.49 2.07
CA ALA A 20 11.29 -6.66 0.72
C ALA A 20 10.02 -5.80 0.66
N GLN A 21 10.02 -4.76 -0.17
CA GLN A 21 8.86 -3.92 -0.39
C GLN A 21 7.76 -4.82 -0.98
N ALA A 22 6.81 -5.24 -0.16
CA ALA A 22 5.68 -6.02 -0.61
C ALA A 22 4.86 -5.16 -1.59
N ALA A 23 4.40 -5.78 -2.69
CA ALA A 23 3.43 -5.15 -3.57
C ALA A 23 2.09 -4.99 -2.83
N PHE A 24 1.31 -3.97 -3.19
CA PHE A 24 -0.06 -3.87 -2.66
C PHE A 24 -0.89 -5.10 -3.03
N ASN A 25 -1.82 -5.45 -2.17
CA ASN A 25 -2.69 -6.62 -2.33
C ASN A 25 -3.50 -6.50 -3.62
N ALA A 26 -3.46 -7.54 -4.45
CA ALA A 26 -4.38 -7.62 -5.58
C ALA A 26 -5.82 -7.88 -5.07
N PRO A 27 -6.85 -7.38 -5.77
CA PRO A 27 -8.24 -7.72 -5.48
C PRO A 27 -8.47 -9.23 -5.51
N ALA A 28 -9.23 -9.74 -4.54
CA ALA A 28 -9.54 -11.16 -4.41
C ALA A 28 -10.70 -11.61 -5.31
N THR A 29 -11.62 -10.70 -5.65
CA THR A 29 -12.83 -11.03 -6.41
C THR A 29 -12.78 -10.72 -7.90
N TRP A 30 -11.74 -10.02 -8.37
CA TRP A 30 -11.47 -9.84 -9.78
C TRP A 30 -9.98 -9.95 -10.11
N THR A 31 -9.69 -10.20 -11.39
CA THR A 31 -8.32 -10.22 -11.90
C THR A 31 -8.04 -8.92 -12.65
N ARG A 32 -6.92 -8.27 -12.34
CA ARG A 32 -6.44 -7.08 -13.07
C ARG A 32 -6.33 -7.38 -14.56
N GLY A 33 -6.79 -6.45 -15.41
CA GLY A 33 -6.72 -6.58 -16.86
C GLY A 33 -7.87 -7.39 -17.49
N GLN A 34 -8.80 -7.94 -16.70
CA GLN A 34 -10.04 -8.46 -17.26
C GLN A 34 -10.98 -7.31 -17.69
N ALA A 35 -12.01 -7.65 -18.48
CA ALA A 35 -12.97 -6.67 -18.96
C ALA A 35 -13.64 -5.90 -17.80
N GLY A 36 -13.75 -4.58 -17.95
CA GLY A 36 -14.35 -3.72 -16.95
C GLY A 36 -13.45 -3.39 -15.76
N THR A 37 -12.16 -3.77 -15.76
CA THR A 37 -11.23 -3.46 -14.67
C THR A 37 -10.20 -2.41 -15.03
N THR A 38 -9.83 -1.58 -14.06
CA THR A 38 -8.62 -0.75 -14.13
C THR A 38 -7.67 -1.07 -12.99
N TYR A 39 -6.37 -0.86 -13.21
CA TYR A 39 -5.35 -0.89 -12.17
C TYR A 39 -4.25 0.11 -12.48
N GLN A 40 -3.78 0.83 -11.48
CA GLN A 40 -2.65 1.74 -11.56
C GLN A 40 -1.94 1.83 -10.21
N GLU A 41 -0.60 1.87 -10.22
CA GLU A 41 0.21 1.94 -9.01
C GLU A 41 1.40 2.89 -9.15
N TRP A 42 1.63 3.66 -8.09
CA TRP A 42 2.70 4.62 -7.91
C TRP A 42 3.55 4.25 -6.70
N ASN A 43 4.84 4.06 -6.92
CA ASN A 43 5.88 3.97 -5.89
C ASN A 43 6.92 5.09 -6.03
N VAL A 44 6.94 5.80 -7.15
CA VAL A 44 7.89 6.88 -7.45
C VAL A 44 7.12 8.11 -7.91
N PHE A 45 7.31 9.23 -7.21
CA PHE A 45 6.76 10.53 -7.58
C PHE A 45 7.87 11.44 -8.12
N THR A 46 7.59 12.05 -9.27
CA THR A 46 8.53 12.91 -10.01
C THR A 46 8.26 14.40 -9.80
N SER A 47 7.05 14.76 -9.34
CA SER A 47 6.68 16.12 -9.01
C SER A 47 5.85 16.17 -7.73
N ALA A 48 6.13 17.17 -6.89
CA ALA A 48 5.40 17.36 -5.65
C ALA A 48 4.03 18.02 -5.86
N THR A 49 3.76 18.60 -7.04
CA THR A 49 2.50 19.33 -7.32
C THR A 49 1.94 19.06 -8.71
N ALA A 50 2.79 18.76 -9.69
CA ALA A 50 2.33 18.40 -11.03
C ALA A 50 1.86 16.93 -11.09
N PRO A 51 1.08 16.55 -12.12
CA PRO A 51 0.60 15.18 -12.26
C PRO A 51 1.74 14.16 -12.37
N ASN A 52 1.65 13.11 -11.56
CA ASN A 52 2.53 11.94 -11.60
C ASN A 52 1.83 10.77 -12.28
N SER A 53 2.46 10.18 -13.29
CA SER A 53 1.97 8.96 -13.96
C SER A 53 2.36 7.70 -13.17
N PRO A 54 1.60 6.58 -13.27
CA PRO A 54 1.95 5.32 -12.62
C PRO A 54 3.32 4.80 -13.10
N ASP A 55 4.15 4.32 -12.19
CA ASP A 55 5.50 3.79 -12.49
C ASP A 55 5.62 2.27 -12.33
N VAL A 56 4.78 1.64 -11.51
CA VAL A 56 4.85 0.20 -11.24
C VAL A 56 4.04 -0.62 -12.25
N GLY A 57 2.81 -0.18 -12.50
CA GLY A 57 1.89 -0.90 -13.37
C GLY A 57 0.68 -0.05 -13.72
N SER A 58 0.17 -0.25 -14.94
CA SER A 58 -1.05 0.37 -15.41
C SER A 58 -1.78 -0.57 -16.37
N PHE A 59 -2.99 -0.96 -16.00
CA PHE A 59 -3.97 -1.62 -16.85
C PHE A 59 -5.20 -0.72 -16.91
N ASN A 60 -5.17 0.31 -17.74
CA ASN A 60 -6.32 1.18 -17.93
C ASN A 60 -6.50 1.50 -19.43
N PRO A 61 -7.48 0.88 -20.11
CA PRO A 61 -7.70 1.13 -21.53
C PRO A 61 -8.33 2.51 -21.81
N ASN A 62 -8.77 3.23 -20.77
CA ASN A 62 -9.53 4.48 -20.90
C ASN A 62 -8.66 5.73 -20.73
N GLY A 63 -7.38 5.58 -20.36
CA GLY A 63 -6.43 6.69 -20.27
C GLY A 63 -5.37 6.48 -19.21
N THR A 64 -4.60 7.55 -18.96
CA THR A 64 -3.56 7.56 -17.93
C THR A 64 -4.10 8.20 -16.66
N ALA A 65 -4.10 7.44 -15.57
CA ALA A 65 -4.40 7.96 -14.24
C ALA A 65 -3.26 8.85 -13.73
N THR A 66 -3.52 9.73 -12.77
CA THR A 66 -2.50 10.62 -12.20
C THR A 66 -2.67 10.83 -10.70
N VAL A 67 -1.55 11.00 -10.00
CA VAL A 67 -1.53 11.54 -8.62
C VAL A 67 -1.02 12.98 -8.66
N THR A 68 -1.79 13.90 -8.10
CA THR A 68 -1.42 15.30 -7.87
C THR A 68 -1.53 15.66 -6.40
N ASN A 69 -0.82 16.71 -6.02
CA ASN A 69 -0.96 17.32 -4.71
C ASN A 69 -1.24 18.82 -4.90
N ALA A 70 -2.34 19.31 -4.33
CA ALA A 70 -2.81 20.69 -4.49
C ALA A 70 -2.09 21.69 -3.55
N THR A 71 -1.27 21.19 -2.63
CA THR A 71 -0.47 22.01 -1.70
C THR A 71 1.02 22.01 -2.03
N ASP A 72 1.79 22.93 -1.46
CA ASP A 72 3.24 22.92 -1.59
C ASP A 72 3.88 21.70 -0.88
N GLY A 73 4.91 21.15 -1.51
CA GLY A 73 5.69 20.03 -1.00
C GLY A 73 6.99 19.84 -1.78
N PHE A 74 7.68 18.75 -1.50
CA PHE A 74 8.87 18.34 -2.24
C PHE A 74 8.91 16.83 -2.45
N ILE A 75 9.69 16.43 -3.47
CA ILE A 75 10.07 15.04 -3.66
C ILE A 75 11.21 14.76 -2.68
N ALA A 76 10.98 13.89 -1.71
CA ALA A 76 11.98 13.46 -0.75
C ALA A 76 12.92 12.41 -1.38
N GLY A 77 14.01 12.08 -0.67
CA GLY A 77 15.05 11.20 -1.20
C GLY A 77 14.61 9.75 -1.50
N GLY A 78 13.44 9.34 -1.00
CA GLY A 78 12.78 8.08 -1.34
C GLY A 78 11.78 8.20 -2.49
N GLU A 79 11.79 9.33 -3.20
CA GLU A 79 10.87 9.66 -4.30
C GLU A 79 9.40 9.74 -3.90
N ASN A 80 9.17 10.05 -2.63
CA ASN A 80 7.91 10.26 -1.96
C ASN A 80 7.50 11.74 -1.97
N ILE A 81 6.20 12.05 -2.10
CA ILE A 81 5.71 13.43 -1.93
C ILE A 81 5.69 13.72 -0.43
N TYR A 82 6.35 14.78 0.01
CA TYR A 82 6.39 15.17 1.41
C TYR A 82 6.17 16.66 1.59
N SER A 83 5.48 17.06 2.65
CA SER A 83 5.35 18.47 3.04
C SER A 83 5.61 18.69 4.53
N PRO A 84 6.58 19.53 4.93
CA PRO A 84 6.75 19.97 6.30
C PRO A 84 5.94 21.25 6.62
N PHE A 85 5.32 21.87 5.61
CA PHE A 85 4.75 23.22 5.72
C PHE A 85 3.27 23.19 6.09
N GLY A 86 2.57 22.15 5.69
CA GLY A 86 1.14 21.98 5.91
C GLY A 86 0.69 20.57 5.52
N PRO A 87 -0.61 20.27 5.69
CA PRO A 87 -1.16 19.00 5.25
C PRO A 87 -1.07 18.90 3.73
N LEU A 88 -0.64 17.74 3.24
CA LEU A 88 -0.79 17.38 1.83
C LEU A 88 -2.29 17.30 1.48
N ASP A 89 -2.63 17.64 0.24
CA ASP A 89 -3.98 17.55 -0.32
C ASP A 89 -3.90 16.80 -1.64
N ILE A 90 -4.25 15.53 -1.62
CA ILE A 90 -3.94 14.56 -2.68
C ILE A 90 -5.18 14.27 -3.52
N ASP A 91 -5.00 14.38 -4.83
CA ASP A 91 -5.98 13.95 -5.84
C ASP A 91 -5.41 12.78 -6.64
N VAL A 92 -6.17 11.67 -6.68
CA VAL A 92 -5.87 10.51 -7.53
C VAL A 92 -6.93 10.42 -8.61
N ALA A 93 -6.64 10.99 -9.77
CA ALA A 93 -7.55 11.02 -10.91
C ALA A 93 -7.41 9.75 -11.76
N VAL A 94 -8.52 9.07 -12.02
CA VAL A 94 -8.58 7.79 -12.73
C VAL A 94 -9.60 7.87 -13.86
N PRO A 95 -9.17 7.75 -15.14
CA PRO A 95 -10.09 7.47 -16.24
C PRO A 95 -10.77 6.11 -16.06
N ASP A 96 -12.08 6.04 -16.30
CA ASP A 96 -12.89 4.84 -16.09
C ASP A 96 -13.85 4.61 -17.28
N TYR A 97 -14.67 3.56 -17.21
CA TYR A 97 -15.37 3.01 -18.38
C TYR A 97 -16.57 3.82 -18.91
N ALA A 98 -17.02 4.89 -18.25
CA ALA A 98 -18.19 5.68 -18.66
C ALA A 98 -19.45 4.84 -18.95
N ALA A 99 -19.66 3.74 -18.24
CA ALA A 99 -20.68 2.73 -18.55
C ALA A 99 -22.09 3.07 -18.00
N GLY A 100 -22.39 4.37 -17.84
CA GLY A 100 -23.71 4.89 -17.48
C GLY A 100 -24.22 4.34 -16.15
N SER A 101 -25.36 3.64 -16.18
CA SER A 101 -26.03 3.10 -14.99
C SER A 101 -25.37 1.88 -14.37
N SER A 102 -24.26 1.39 -14.95
CA SER A 102 -23.41 0.39 -14.27
C SER A 102 -22.82 0.99 -13.01
N VAL A 103 -22.48 0.18 -12.02
CA VAL A 103 -21.82 0.64 -10.80
C VAL A 103 -20.31 0.37 -10.86
N THR A 104 -19.52 1.14 -10.12
CA THR A 104 -18.07 0.93 -10.01
C THR A 104 -17.69 0.62 -8.57
N THR A 105 -16.98 -0.47 -8.35
CA THR A 105 -16.27 -0.74 -7.08
C THR A 105 -14.85 -0.22 -7.23
N VAL A 106 -14.37 0.59 -6.29
CA VAL A 106 -13.01 1.15 -6.29
C VAL A 106 -12.30 0.72 -5.02
N ILE A 107 -11.09 0.20 -5.17
CA ILE A 107 -10.17 -0.08 -4.08
C ILE A 107 -9.00 0.90 -4.17
N LEU A 108 -8.77 1.64 -3.09
CA LEU A 108 -7.59 2.48 -2.91
C LEU A 108 -6.68 1.81 -1.87
N GLN A 109 -5.40 1.66 -2.20
CA GLN A 109 -4.37 1.40 -1.21
C GLN A 109 -3.38 2.55 -1.17
N THR A 110 -2.97 2.93 0.03
CA THR A 110 -2.00 4.01 0.25
C THR A 110 -0.95 3.55 1.23
N ARG A 111 0.26 4.09 1.11
CA ARG A 111 1.30 4.05 2.13
C ARG A 111 1.70 5.48 2.47
N THR A 112 1.63 5.83 3.75
CA THR A 112 2.08 7.12 4.26
C THR A 112 3.19 6.94 5.29
N LEU A 113 4.06 7.93 5.41
CA LEU A 113 5.12 8.02 6.42
C LEU A 113 4.93 9.31 7.23
N GLY A 114 5.06 9.23 8.56
CA GLY A 114 4.98 10.41 9.42
C GLY A 114 3.55 10.73 9.84
N ALA A 115 3.06 11.92 9.49
CA ALA A 115 1.65 12.25 9.71
C ALA A 115 0.73 11.39 8.83
N GLU A 116 -0.44 11.05 9.37
CA GLU A 116 -1.36 10.10 8.75
C GLU A 116 -2.42 10.82 7.88
N ILE A 117 -3.18 10.04 7.13
CA ILE A 117 -4.33 10.53 6.37
C ILE A 117 -5.44 10.99 7.33
N ASN A 118 -6.00 12.17 7.07
CA ASN A 118 -7.23 12.62 7.70
C ASN A 118 -8.41 11.84 7.10
N MET A 119 -8.84 10.79 7.79
CA MET A 119 -9.93 9.92 7.32
C MET A 119 -11.25 10.68 7.05
N GLY A 120 -11.45 11.87 7.65
CA GLY A 120 -12.62 12.71 7.40
C GLY A 120 -12.65 13.40 6.03
N THR A 121 -11.53 13.41 5.29
CA THR A 121 -11.45 14.03 3.95
C THR A 121 -11.44 13.00 2.81
N MET A 122 -11.28 11.70 3.13
CA MET A 122 -11.24 10.60 2.17
C MET A 122 -12.59 10.46 1.44
N ASN A 123 -12.63 10.81 0.15
CA ASN A 123 -13.86 10.73 -0.63
C ASN A 123 -13.63 10.58 -2.15
N ILE A 124 -14.68 10.19 -2.87
CA ILE A 124 -14.76 10.25 -4.34
C ILE A 124 -16.01 11.05 -4.70
N GLY A 125 -15.87 12.33 -5.05
CA GLY A 125 -17.00 13.18 -5.43
C GLY A 125 -18.10 13.23 -4.37
N GLY A 126 -17.73 13.23 -3.09
CA GLY A 126 -18.62 13.18 -1.93
C GLY A 126 -19.03 11.78 -1.46
N VAL A 127 -18.62 10.71 -2.14
CA VAL A 127 -18.82 9.33 -1.68
C VAL A 127 -17.69 8.93 -0.74
N THR A 128 -18.02 8.58 0.50
CA THR A 128 -17.04 8.08 1.48
C THR A 128 -16.80 6.58 1.33
N PRO A 129 -15.68 6.03 1.86
CA PRO A 129 -15.45 4.59 1.87
C PRO A 129 -16.59 3.84 2.56
N VAL A 130 -17.00 2.71 1.97
CA VAL A 130 -17.96 1.77 2.58
C VAL A 130 -17.26 0.76 3.50
N ASP A 131 -15.94 0.64 3.40
CA ASP A 131 -15.10 -0.24 4.20
C ASP A 131 -13.65 0.28 4.17
N GLN A 132 -12.88 0.00 5.23
CA GLN A 132 -11.48 0.40 5.33
C GLN A 132 -10.70 -0.52 6.29
N GLY A 133 -9.40 -0.68 6.07
CA GLY A 133 -8.51 -1.49 6.90
C GLY A 133 -7.08 -0.98 6.92
N GLU A 134 -6.47 -0.97 8.11
CA GLU A 134 -5.02 -0.83 8.23
C GLU A 134 -4.36 -2.18 7.94
N LEU A 135 -3.47 -2.21 6.96
CA LEU A 135 -2.77 -3.41 6.51
C LEU A 135 -1.38 -3.54 7.12
N LEU A 136 -0.74 -2.41 7.37
CA LEU A 136 0.60 -2.34 7.93
C LEU A 136 0.71 -1.12 8.85
N ARG A 137 1.42 -1.30 9.97
CA ARG A 137 1.89 -0.21 10.82
C ARG A 137 3.28 -0.51 11.35
N GLU A 138 4.25 0.30 10.95
CA GLU A 138 5.64 0.17 11.35
C GLU A 138 6.16 1.48 11.93
N ALA A 139 6.79 1.44 13.11
CA ALA A 139 7.41 2.64 13.67
C ALA A 139 8.65 3.02 12.85
N LEU A 140 8.75 4.29 12.42
CA LEU A 140 9.88 4.78 11.61
C LEU A 140 11.14 5.06 12.45
N GLY A 141 11.03 4.95 13.78
CA GLY A 141 12.09 5.27 14.72
C GLY A 141 12.18 6.77 15.05
N GLY A 142 12.67 7.07 16.24
CA GLY A 142 12.77 8.46 16.72
C GLY A 142 11.41 9.18 16.73
N PRO A 143 11.38 10.50 16.50
CA PRO A 143 10.14 11.28 16.43
C PRO A 143 9.44 11.21 15.05
N GLY A 144 9.84 10.28 14.17
CA GLY A 144 9.43 10.24 12.75
C GLY A 144 8.03 9.69 12.48
N GLY A 145 7.28 9.25 13.50
CA GLY A 145 5.93 8.69 13.33
C GLY A 145 5.93 7.23 12.84
N TYR A 146 4.92 6.89 12.05
CA TYR A 146 4.70 5.54 11.53
C TYR A 146 4.70 5.50 10.00
N ALA A 147 5.10 4.37 9.43
CA ALA A 147 4.66 3.96 8.12
C ALA A 147 3.32 3.25 8.28
N VAL A 148 2.29 3.71 7.57
CA VAL A 148 0.95 3.14 7.63
C VAL A 148 0.49 2.80 6.22
N GLU A 149 0.15 1.55 6.00
CA GLU A 149 -0.55 1.12 4.78
C GLU A 149 -2.03 0.95 5.09
N THR A 150 -2.88 1.62 4.29
CA THR A 150 -4.33 1.58 4.47
C THR A 150 -5.01 1.19 3.17
N TRP A 151 -6.03 0.35 3.29
CA TRP A 151 -6.92 -0.09 2.23
C TRP A 151 -8.30 0.54 2.42
N PHE A 152 -8.90 1.01 1.35
CA PHE A 152 -10.23 1.62 1.32
C PHE A 152 -11.04 1.04 0.18
N LYS A 153 -12.34 0.83 0.42
CA LYS A 153 -13.29 0.40 -0.61
C LYS A 153 -14.40 1.43 -0.76
N PHE A 154 -14.69 1.77 -2.00
CA PHE A 154 -15.78 2.67 -2.39
C PHE A 154 -16.75 1.95 -3.31
N HIS A 155 -18.01 2.37 -3.22
CA HIS A 155 -19.09 1.94 -4.09
C HIS A 155 -19.66 3.17 -4.78
N LEU A 156 -19.32 3.35 -6.06
CA LEU A 156 -19.82 4.43 -6.88
C LEU A 156 -21.14 4.00 -7.55
N PRO A 157 -22.23 4.78 -7.40
CA PRO A 157 -23.56 4.39 -7.87
C PRO A 157 -23.73 4.45 -9.39
N TYR A 158 -22.75 4.96 -10.11
CA TYR A 158 -22.71 5.01 -11.57
C TYR A 158 -21.26 4.91 -12.07
N SER A 159 -21.08 4.50 -13.32
CA SER A 159 -19.78 4.41 -13.98
C SER A 159 -19.54 5.70 -14.77
N ALA A 160 -18.74 6.58 -14.17
CA ALA A 160 -18.31 7.85 -14.76
C ALA A 160 -17.18 7.63 -15.79
N PRO A 161 -16.91 8.59 -16.70
CA PRO A 161 -15.72 8.55 -17.56
C PRO A 161 -14.41 8.74 -16.79
N SER A 162 -14.48 9.32 -15.59
CA SER A 162 -13.37 9.39 -14.65
C SER A 162 -13.91 9.62 -13.24
N PHE A 163 -13.10 9.29 -12.25
CA PHE A 163 -13.32 9.66 -10.85
C PHE A 163 -12.02 10.16 -10.24
N THR A 164 -12.12 10.97 -9.19
CA THR A 164 -10.97 11.44 -8.42
C THR A 164 -11.15 11.00 -6.98
N VAL A 165 -10.15 10.29 -6.45
CA VAL A 165 -10.06 10.01 -5.02
C VAL A 165 -9.33 11.18 -4.37
N GLU A 166 -9.96 11.81 -3.40
CA GLU A 166 -9.46 12.99 -2.70
C GLU A 166 -9.19 12.62 -1.24
N PHE A 167 -8.01 12.97 -0.72
CA PHE A 167 -7.70 12.83 0.69
C PHE A 167 -6.58 13.79 1.11
N ALA A 168 -6.59 14.17 2.38
CA ALA A 168 -5.63 15.12 2.93
C ALA A 168 -4.90 14.52 4.13
N ALA A 169 -3.73 15.05 4.45
CA ALA A 169 -3.02 14.71 5.68
C ALA A 169 -3.72 15.33 6.91
N THR A 170 -3.51 14.75 8.10
CA THR A 170 -3.95 15.37 9.37
C THR A 170 -3.19 16.65 9.71
N GLY A 171 -2.02 16.86 9.10
CA GLY A 171 -1.15 18.00 9.37
C GLY A 171 0.16 17.93 8.59
N PRO A 172 1.14 18.78 8.92
CA PRO A 172 2.45 18.73 8.29
C PRO A 172 3.19 17.43 8.61
N HIS A 173 4.26 17.18 7.87
CA HIS A 173 5.15 16.02 7.98
C HIS A 173 4.53 14.69 7.54
N MET A 174 3.49 14.72 6.71
CA MET A 174 3.09 13.53 5.96
C MET A 174 4.02 13.38 4.75
N SER A 175 4.42 12.14 4.50
CA SER A 175 4.91 11.71 3.21
C SER A 175 3.98 10.69 2.59
N LEU A 176 3.52 10.95 1.37
CA LEU A 176 2.88 9.96 0.52
C LEU A 176 3.97 9.13 -0.16
N ASP A 177 4.07 7.87 0.26
CA ASP A 177 5.10 6.93 -0.22
C ASP A 177 4.59 6.12 -1.41
N ARG A 178 3.34 5.65 -1.35
CA ARG A 178 2.76 4.80 -2.40
C ARG A 178 1.26 4.97 -2.53
N VAL A 179 0.75 4.73 -3.73
CA VAL A 179 -0.68 4.68 -4.03
C VAL A 179 -0.94 3.55 -5.03
N ALA A 180 -2.01 2.80 -4.84
CA ALA A 180 -2.59 1.98 -5.91
C ALA A 180 -4.11 2.16 -5.95
N VAL A 181 -4.64 2.10 -7.16
CA VAL A 181 -6.09 2.07 -7.39
C VAL A 181 -6.42 0.89 -8.28
N ASP A 182 -7.34 0.06 -7.81
CA ASP A 182 -8.04 -0.95 -8.59
C ASP A 182 -9.50 -0.53 -8.74
N SER A 183 -10.08 -0.67 -9.93
CA SER A 183 -11.53 -0.52 -10.12
C SER A 183 -12.13 -1.67 -10.91
N ILE A 184 -13.41 -1.95 -10.66
CA ILE A 184 -14.23 -2.80 -11.51
C ILE A 184 -15.60 -2.18 -11.73
N THR A 185 -15.96 -2.02 -13.00
CA THR A 185 -17.28 -1.57 -13.46
C THR A 185 -18.13 -2.79 -13.82
N GLY A 186 -19.37 -2.84 -13.34
CA GLY A 186 -20.29 -3.93 -13.62
C GLY A 186 -21.75 -3.63 -13.26
N PRO A 187 -22.67 -4.60 -13.45
CA PRO A 187 -24.09 -4.40 -13.17
C PRO A 187 -24.42 -4.33 -11.67
N THR A 188 -23.53 -4.83 -10.81
CA THR A 188 -23.67 -4.83 -9.34
C THR A 188 -22.29 -4.66 -8.69
N TYR A 189 -22.26 -4.18 -7.44
CA TYR A 189 -21.03 -4.13 -6.66
C TYR A 189 -20.50 -5.55 -6.43
N LEU A 190 -19.18 -5.74 -6.57
CA LEU A 190 -18.56 -7.00 -6.22
C LEU A 190 -18.16 -6.99 -4.74
N PRO A 191 -18.42 -8.10 -4.01
CA PRO A 191 -18.07 -8.18 -2.61
C PRO A 191 -16.56 -8.34 -2.45
N GLU A 192 -15.82 -7.25 -2.29
CA GLU A 192 -14.38 -7.34 -2.02
C GLU A 192 -14.11 -7.37 -0.51
N PRO A 193 -13.51 -8.45 0.05
CA PRO A 193 -13.17 -8.52 1.45
C PRO A 193 -11.97 -7.62 1.77
N ASN A 194 -11.97 -7.02 2.96
CA ASN A 194 -10.80 -6.34 3.49
C ASN A 194 -9.63 -7.35 3.57
N PRO A 195 -8.46 -7.06 2.96
CA PRO A 195 -7.32 -7.96 3.02
C PRO A 195 -6.90 -8.18 4.48
N VAL A 196 -6.70 -9.45 4.85
CA VAL A 196 -6.20 -9.76 6.19
C VAL A 196 -4.71 -9.38 6.23
N PRO A 197 -4.26 -8.55 7.18
CA PRO A 197 -2.84 -8.26 7.37
C PRO A 197 -2.08 -9.57 7.55
N GLU A 198 -1.14 -9.90 6.66
CA GLU A 198 -0.37 -11.11 6.84
C GLU A 198 0.47 -10.98 8.11
N PRO A 199 0.33 -11.89 9.09
CA PRO A 199 1.25 -11.88 10.22
C PRO A 199 2.64 -12.18 9.68
N VAL A 200 3.61 -11.33 10.02
CA VAL A 200 5.04 -11.39 9.62
C VAL A 200 5.66 -12.80 9.80
N MET A 201 5.03 -13.65 10.61
CA MET A 201 5.39 -15.06 10.86
C MET A 201 5.22 -16.02 9.66
N ALA A 202 4.45 -15.67 8.62
CA ALA A 202 4.28 -16.55 7.45
C ALA A 202 5.58 -16.74 6.66
N SER A 203 6.49 -15.75 6.73
CA SER A 203 7.81 -15.79 6.10
C SER A 203 8.82 -16.73 6.80
N LEU A 204 8.60 -17.11 8.07
CA LEU A 204 9.53 -17.96 8.84
C LEU A 204 9.33 -19.47 8.59
N LEU A 205 8.18 -19.88 8.05
CA LEU A 205 7.88 -21.29 7.75
C LEU A 205 8.63 -21.82 6.52
N GLY A 206 9.18 -20.95 5.67
CA GLY A 206 9.99 -21.34 4.51
C GLY A 206 11.44 -21.73 4.83
N LEU A 207 12.00 -21.26 5.95
CA LEU A 207 13.42 -21.48 6.30
C LEU A 207 13.63 -22.61 7.33
N GLY A 208 12.58 -23.10 7.98
CA GLY A 208 12.66 -24.16 9.00
C GLY A 208 12.81 -25.59 8.47
N MET A 209 12.53 -25.86 7.19
CA MET A 209 12.51 -27.22 6.64
C MET A 209 13.84 -27.73 6.06
N VAL A 210 14.94 -26.96 6.11
CA VAL A 210 16.25 -27.39 5.55
C VAL A 210 17.19 -28.01 6.59
N LEU A 211 16.91 -27.94 7.90
CA LEU A 211 17.87 -28.37 8.93
C LEU A 211 17.63 -29.74 9.59
N CYS A 212 16.54 -30.45 9.29
CA CYS A 212 16.27 -31.78 9.91
C CYS A 212 16.58 -32.99 9.01
N GLY A 213 17.41 -32.80 7.98
CA GLY A 213 17.61 -33.77 6.91
C GLY A 213 18.95 -34.51 6.85
N ALA A 214 19.77 -34.61 7.91
CA ALA A 214 20.94 -35.52 7.87
C ALA A 214 21.50 -35.88 9.25
N ARG A 215 21.07 -37.02 9.79
CA ARG A 215 21.93 -37.99 10.54
C ARG A 215 21.13 -39.25 10.85
N ARG A 216 21.07 -40.18 9.89
CA ARG A 216 20.77 -41.59 10.22
C ARG A 216 22.05 -42.25 10.70
N ARG A 217 22.07 -42.65 11.98
CA ARG A 217 22.97 -43.67 12.52
C ARG A 217 22.34 -45.05 12.28
N ALA A 218 23.12 -45.96 11.69
CA ALA A 218 23.05 -47.41 11.87
C ALA A 218 24.50 -47.87 11.67
N GLY A 219 25.13 -48.72 12.48
CA GLY A 219 24.66 -49.90 13.19
C GLY A 219 25.66 -51.00 12.84
N THR A 220 26.24 -51.62 13.87
CA THR A 220 27.32 -52.61 13.90
C THR A 220 27.27 -53.77 12.90
N ALA A 221 28.45 -54.20 12.45
CA ALA A 221 28.88 -55.60 12.40
C ALA A 221 30.37 -55.65 12.77
#